data_AF-A0A1A0KEB9-F1
#
_entry.id   AF-A0A1A0KEB9-F1
#
_cell.length_a   1.000
_cell.length_b   1.000
_cell.length_c   1.000
_cell.angle_alpha   90.00
_cell.angle_beta   90.00
_cell.angle_gamma   90.00
#
_symmetry.space_group_name_H-M   'P 1'
#
loop_
_entity.id
_entity.type
_entity.pdbx_description
1 polymer ?
#
loop_
_entity_poly.entity_id
_entity_poly.type
_entity_poly.pdbx_seq_one_letter_code
_entity_poly.pdbx_strand_id
1 'polypeptide(L)'
;MILALLVTAPSPAAPDSWPRLVPERVVDLLGATLAPVGFLALVVLFLVLPDTSSFTYQGGLLLACILAAGIVLDAIRGRGRVHRLMCRQPLRYLGTRSFSIYLWHWPVVVVLRQLFHADRVHSGTLPVWVIGLIAAVLTLALSEASFRWIETPFHRLGLRGVLNLLGSRQRTAAPALALAAALAVALFAGSALGTSPAKSQLEEQLDQLAQMQKANAAALRHAPPPPPAAPVPTLPLGGEITGIGDSVMLASSMALTNRFPGMYIDAEVSRHYTGGEPIIENLAAARQLRKFVVLGFGTNGQAFDGQLDRILGEIGPGHQIVLLVPYGPVDGIPQAARQVLQYAPRHPNVYLAPWCQAAASHQQLLGADGVHPFGPGTFLYADAVTQGLRQAVTGKRDLSISCPI
;
A
#
# COMPACT_ATOMS: atom_id res chain seq x y z
N MET A 1 29.89 -4.06 -2.32
CA MET A 1 31.29 -4.02 -1.80
C MET A 1 32.14 -5.18 -2.33
N ILE A 2 31.69 -6.43 -2.24
CA ILE A 2 32.43 -7.62 -2.74
C ILE A 2 32.66 -7.59 -4.27
N LEU A 3 31.67 -7.14 -5.05
CA LEU A 3 31.81 -6.97 -6.51
C LEU A 3 32.82 -5.88 -6.90
N ALA A 4 32.93 -4.81 -6.10
CA ALA A 4 33.93 -3.77 -6.31
C ALA A 4 35.34 -4.32 -6.03
N LEU A 5 35.51 -5.09 -4.95
CA LEU A 5 36.75 -5.79 -4.59
C LEU A 5 37.18 -6.85 -5.62
N LEU A 6 36.23 -7.52 -6.29
CA LEU A 6 36.52 -8.50 -7.35
C LEU A 6 36.90 -7.86 -8.69
N VAL A 7 36.51 -6.61 -8.93
CA VAL A 7 36.79 -5.88 -10.18
C VAL A 7 38.02 -4.97 -10.03
N THR A 8 38.37 -4.53 -8.81
CA THR A 8 39.60 -3.75 -8.57
C THR A 8 40.77 -4.66 -8.19
N ALA A 9 41.70 -4.90 -9.13
CA ALA A 9 42.97 -5.55 -8.82
C ALA A 9 43.95 -4.55 -8.17
N PRO A 10 44.89 -5.02 -7.32
CA PRO A 10 45.88 -4.15 -6.68
C PRO A 10 46.96 -3.78 -7.70
N SER A 11 46.81 -2.62 -8.35
CA SER A 11 47.94 -2.00 -9.08
C SER A 11 48.53 -0.87 -8.23
N PRO A 12 49.77 -1.00 -7.74
CA PRO A 12 50.37 -0.03 -6.82
C PRO A 12 50.81 1.30 -7.47
N ALA A 13 50.56 1.51 -8.77
CA ALA A 13 51.15 2.63 -9.52
C ALA A 13 50.18 3.44 -10.41
N ALA A 14 48.85 3.29 -10.30
CA ALA A 14 47.90 4.12 -11.03
C ALA A 14 46.95 4.84 -10.06
N PRO A 15 46.84 6.19 -10.09
CA PRO A 15 45.92 6.93 -9.21
C PRO A 15 44.44 6.61 -9.46
N ASP A 16 44.11 6.00 -10.61
CA ASP A 16 42.78 5.47 -10.94
C ASP A 16 42.92 4.08 -11.59
N SER A 17 43.03 3.03 -10.78
CA SER A 17 43.15 1.65 -11.27
C SER A 17 41.79 1.06 -11.66
N TRP A 18 41.56 0.86 -12.96
CA TRP A 18 40.44 0.06 -13.48
C TRP A 18 40.97 -1.08 -14.37
N PRO A 19 40.38 -2.30 -14.31
CA PRO A 19 40.86 -3.44 -15.07
C PRO A 19 40.56 -3.25 -16.56
N ARG A 20 41.59 -3.17 -17.40
CA ARG A 20 41.45 -3.40 -18.83
C ARG A 20 41.56 -4.90 -19.11
N LEU A 21 40.42 -5.59 -19.13
CA LEU A 21 40.31 -6.96 -19.66
C LEU A 21 39.16 -7.10 -20.68
N VAL A 22 38.74 -6.00 -21.31
CA VAL A 22 37.74 -6.03 -22.37
C VAL A 22 38.26 -5.22 -23.57
N PRO A 23 38.31 -5.79 -24.79
CA PRO A 23 38.75 -5.07 -25.98
C PRO A 23 37.93 -3.78 -26.20
N GLU A 24 38.58 -2.69 -26.62
CA GLU A 24 37.92 -1.38 -26.87
C GLU A 24 36.68 -1.53 -27.77
N ARG A 25 36.73 -2.41 -28.78
CA ARG A 25 35.58 -2.71 -29.68
C ARG A 25 34.37 -3.28 -28.95
N VAL A 26 34.58 -4.12 -27.94
CA VAL A 26 33.49 -4.69 -27.13
C VAL A 26 32.92 -3.60 -26.23
N VAL A 27 33.75 -2.72 -25.67
CA VAL A 27 33.28 -1.56 -24.90
C VAL A 27 32.43 -0.62 -25.76
N ASP A 28 32.86 -0.34 -26.99
CA ASP A 28 32.12 0.52 -27.92
C ASP A 28 30.81 -0.11 -28.38
N LEU A 29 30.79 -1.42 -28.64
CA LEU A 29 29.57 -2.14 -29.00
C LEU A 29 28.57 -2.14 -27.83
N LEU A 30 29.04 -2.43 -26.61
CA LEU A 30 28.22 -2.42 -25.39
C LEU A 30 27.63 -1.03 -25.11
N GLY A 31 28.43 0.04 -25.22
CA GLY A 31 27.97 1.41 -24.98
C GLY A 31 27.14 2.03 -26.11
N ALA A 32 27.29 1.52 -27.35
CA ALA A 32 26.50 1.97 -28.49
C ALA A 32 25.11 1.30 -28.55
N THR A 33 24.96 0.07 -28.08
CA THR A 33 23.72 -0.73 -28.26
C THR A 33 23.09 -1.18 -26.95
N LEU A 34 23.82 -1.85 -26.04
CA LEU A 34 23.23 -2.40 -24.83
C LEU A 34 22.82 -1.31 -23.83
N ALA A 35 23.60 -0.24 -23.68
CA ALA A 35 23.23 0.83 -22.76
C ALA A 35 21.93 1.56 -23.17
N PRO A 36 21.72 1.97 -24.44
CA PRO A 36 20.43 2.51 -24.87
C PRO A 36 19.26 1.54 -24.75
N VAL A 37 19.47 0.27 -25.10
CA VAL A 37 18.44 -0.78 -24.99
C VAL A 37 18.07 -1.01 -23.53
N GLY A 38 19.07 -1.09 -22.64
CA GLY A 38 18.85 -1.26 -21.22
C GLY A 38 18.19 -0.05 -20.57
N PHE A 39 18.56 1.16 -20.98
CA PHE A 39 17.89 2.40 -20.56
C PHE A 39 16.43 2.43 -21.01
N LEU A 40 16.15 2.10 -22.28
CA LEU A 40 14.79 2.02 -22.79
C LEU A 40 13.98 0.94 -22.08
N ALA A 41 14.57 -0.24 -21.86
CA ALA A 41 13.94 -1.34 -21.13
C ALA A 41 13.61 -0.93 -19.69
N LEU A 42 14.50 -0.18 -19.02
CA LEU A 42 14.24 0.34 -17.68
C LEU A 42 13.10 1.36 -17.67
N VAL A 43 13.02 2.25 -18.68
CA VAL A 43 11.90 3.18 -18.85
C VAL A 43 10.59 2.43 -19.12
N VAL A 44 10.61 1.38 -19.94
CA VAL A 44 9.44 0.53 -20.21
C VAL A 44 8.99 -0.19 -18.94
N LEU A 45 9.92 -0.77 -18.18
CA LEU A 45 9.60 -1.38 -16.88
C LEU A 45 8.96 -0.36 -15.95
N PHE A 46 9.52 0.84 -15.84
CA PHE A 46 8.96 1.91 -15.00
C PHE A 46 7.52 2.30 -15.40
N LEU A 47 7.18 2.28 -16.69
CA LEU A 47 5.86 2.69 -17.19
C LEU A 47 4.82 1.56 -17.17
N VAL A 48 5.25 0.30 -17.32
CA VAL A 48 4.35 -0.83 -17.57
C VAL A 48 4.22 -1.74 -16.37
N LEU A 49 5.22 -1.79 -15.48
CA LEU A 49 5.26 -2.75 -14.38
C LEU A 49 4.51 -2.21 -13.15
N PRO A 50 3.30 -2.73 -12.85
CA PRO A 50 2.54 -2.27 -11.69
C PRO A 50 3.15 -2.86 -10.41
N ASP A 51 3.07 -2.11 -9.32
CA ASP A 51 3.46 -2.55 -7.98
C ASP A 51 2.57 -3.68 -7.43
N THR A 52 1.43 -3.95 -8.06
CA THR A 52 0.50 -5.06 -7.74
C THR A 52 0.80 -6.36 -8.48
N SER A 53 1.70 -6.36 -9.47
CA SER A 53 2.01 -7.58 -10.24
C SER A 53 2.96 -8.51 -9.48
N SER A 54 2.65 -9.81 -9.45
CA SER A 54 3.55 -10.83 -8.89
C SER A 54 4.92 -10.83 -9.57
N PHE A 55 4.97 -10.54 -10.89
CA PHE A 55 6.23 -10.48 -11.62
C PHE A 55 7.17 -9.39 -11.09
N THR A 56 6.63 -8.29 -10.57
CA THR A 56 7.42 -7.19 -9.98
C THR A 56 8.35 -7.70 -8.90
N TYR A 57 7.82 -8.53 -7.99
CA TYR A 57 8.58 -9.07 -6.86
C TYR A 57 9.29 -10.39 -7.17
N GLN A 58 8.84 -11.14 -8.17
CA GLN A 58 9.40 -12.45 -8.52
C GLN A 58 10.48 -12.40 -9.62
N GLY A 59 10.93 -11.21 -10.02
CA GLY A 59 12.04 -11.07 -10.97
C GLY A 59 12.12 -9.71 -11.66
N GLY A 60 11.02 -8.97 -11.75
CA GLY A 60 10.96 -7.65 -12.37
C GLY A 60 11.91 -6.64 -11.72
N LEU A 61 11.94 -6.59 -10.39
CA LEU A 61 12.89 -5.76 -9.63
C LEU A 61 14.35 -6.21 -9.84
N LEU A 62 14.61 -7.51 -9.89
CA LEU A 62 15.96 -8.04 -10.17
C LEU A 62 16.42 -7.62 -11.57
N LEU A 63 15.54 -7.72 -12.57
CA LEU A 63 15.80 -7.26 -13.93
C LEU A 63 16.09 -5.75 -13.95
N ALA A 64 15.27 -4.93 -13.28
CA ALA A 64 15.50 -3.49 -13.17
C ALA A 64 16.88 -3.18 -12.55
N CYS A 65 17.27 -3.89 -11.50
CA CYS A 65 18.60 -3.75 -10.88
C CYS A 65 19.74 -4.11 -11.83
N ILE A 66 19.62 -5.19 -12.61
CA ILE A 66 20.63 -5.60 -13.60
C ILE A 66 20.76 -4.54 -14.70
N LEU A 67 19.63 -4.04 -15.21
CA LEU A 67 19.61 -2.98 -16.24
C LEU A 67 20.24 -1.69 -15.71
N ALA A 68 19.89 -1.27 -14.48
CA ALA A 68 20.47 -0.10 -13.82
C ALA A 68 21.99 -0.26 -13.61
N ALA A 69 22.45 -1.43 -13.17
CA ALA A 69 23.87 -1.71 -13.02
C ALA A 69 24.63 -1.61 -14.36
N GLY A 70 24.04 -2.12 -15.44
CA GLY A 70 24.60 -1.98 -16.79
C GLY A 70 24.73 -0.52 -17.25
N ILE A 71 23.71 0.30 -16.97
CA ILE A 71 23.73 1.75 -17.27
C ILE A 71 24.80 2.48 -16.45
N VAL A 72 24.94 2.15 -15.16
CA VAL A 72 25.98 2.73 -14.30
C VAL A 72 27.38 2.36 -14.79
N LEU A 73 27.59 1.11 -15.19
CA LEU A 73 28.86 0.65 -15.76
C LEU A 73 29.21 1.39 -17.05
N ASP A 74 28.24 1.64 -17.93
CA ASP A 74 28.42 2.46 -19.14
C ASP A 74 28.76 3.92 -18.79
N ALA A 75 28.02 4.50 -17.84
CA ALA A 75 28.21 5.89 -17.41
C ALA A 75 29.62 6.13 -16.84
N ILE A 76 30.16 5.18 -16.06
CA ILE A 76 31.52 5.24 -15.49
C ILE A 76 32.60 5.14 -16.59
N ARG A 77 32.37 4.33 -17.64
CA ARG A 77 33.35 4.15 -18.73
C ARG A 77 33.45 5.35 -19.67
N GLY A 78 32.54 6.32 -19.59
CA GLY A 78 32.67 7.61 -20.26
C GLY A 78 32.45 7.59 -21.78
N ARG A 79 31.93 6.49 -22.34
CA ARG A 79 31.76 6.30 -23.78
C ARG A 79 30.33 5.84 -24.06
N GLY A 80 29.63 6.43 -25.03
CA GLY A 80 28.28 5.99 -25.42
C GLY A 80 27.24 7.10 -25.56
N ARG A 81 26.04 6.73 -26.05
CA ARG A 81 24.91 7.67 -26.22
C ARG A 81 24.24 8.00 -24.87
N VAL A 82 24.15 7.02 -23.98
CA VAL A 82 23.54 7.18 -22.65
C VAL A 82 24.43 8.06 -21.77
N HIS A 83 25.74 7.81 -21.73
CA HIS A 83 26.70 8.71 -21.07
C HIS A 83 26.54 10.17 -21.53
N ARG A 84 26.51 10.43 -22.86
CA ARG A 84 26.29 11.79 -23.40
C ARG A 84 24.95 12.41 -22.98
N LEU A 85 23.89 11.61 -22.91
CA LEU A 85 22.59 12.06 -22.42
C LEU A 85 22.68 12.43 -20.94
N MET A 86 23.27 11.59 -20.09
CA MET A 86 23.42 11.82 -18.65
C MET A 86 24.32 13.01 -18.33
N CYS A 87 25.32 13.29 -19.17
CA CYS A 87 26.18 14.46 -19.04
C CYS A 87 25.51 15.78 -19.47
N ARG A 88 24.29 15.77 -20.03
CA ARG A 88 23.56 17.01 -20.32
C ARG A 88 23.31 17.78 -19.03
N GLN A 89 23.42 19.10 -19.14
CA GLN A 89 23.39 20.00 -17.99
C GLN A 89 22.17 19.80 -17.07
N PRO A 90 20.94 19.59 -17.56
CA PRO A 90 19.77 19.37 -16.68
C PRO A 90 19.83 18.05 -15.89
N LEU A 91 20.23 16.96 -16.55
CA LEU A 91 20.34 15.63 -15.92
C LEU A 91 21.49 15.61 -14.91
N ARG A 92 22.62 16.21 -15.25
CA ARG A 92 23.74 16.38 -14.33
C ARG A 92 23.37 17.27 -13.14
N TYR A 93 22.63 18.35 -13.38
CA TYR A 93 22.13 19.23 -12.32
C TYR A 93 21.26 18.45 -11.33
N LEU A 94 20.25 17.72 -11.81
CA LEU A 94 19.39 16.89 -10.96
C LEU A 94 20.18 15.80 -10.23
N GLY A 95 21.10 15.12 -10.93
CA GLY A 95 21.93 14.07 -10.34
C GLY A 95 22.79 14.56 -9.18
N THR A 96 23.45 15.71 -9.33
CA THR A 96 24.28 16.30 -8.26
C THR A 96 23.48 16.70 -7.02
N ARG A 97 22.15 16.89 -7.13
CA ARG A 97 21.26 17.29 -6.03
C ARG A 97 20.32 16.18 -5.60
N SER A 98 20.48 14.98 -6.15
CA SER A 98 19.56 13.85 -5.95
C SER A 98 19.35 13.53 -4.47
N PHE A 99 20.42 13.60 -3.67
CA PHE A 99 20.34 13.42 -2.23
C PHE A 99 19.49 14.50 -1.54
N SER A 100 19.77 15.78 -1.81
CA SER A 100 18.96 16.89 -1.29
C SER A 100 17.49 16.79 -1.72
N ILE A 101 17.22 16.45 -2.98
CA ILE A 101 15.85 16.24 -3.49
C ILE A 101 15.16 15.10 -2.74
N TYR A 102 15.85 13.97 -2.57
CA TYR A 102 15.33 12.84 -1.80
C TYR A 102 14.99 13.24 -0.36
N LEU A 103 15.80 14.08 0.28
CA LEU A 103 15.53 14.52 1.64
C LEU A 103 14.28 15.42 1.75
N TRP A 104 14.09 16.36 0.81
CA TRP A 104 13.05 17.39 0.92
C TRP A 104 11.72 17.03 0.26
N HIS A 105 11.70 16.16 -0.74
CA HIS A 105 10.48 15.93 -1.52
C HIS A 105 9.32 15.41 -0.66
N TRP A 106 9.58 14.43 0.22
CA TRP A 106 8.52 13.83 1.04
C TRP A 106 7.98 14.77 2.13
N PRO A 107 8.82 15.42 2.97
CA PRO A 107 8.33 16.41 3.94
C PRO A 107 7.51 17.54 3.31
N VAL A 108 7.96 18.07 2.17
CA VAL A 108 7.22 19.14 1.45
C VAL A 108 5.85 18.64 1.01
N VAL A 109 5.77 17.45 0.42
CA VAL A 109 4.50 16.85 -0.01
C VAL A 109 3.56 16.65 1.18
N VAL A 110 4.05 16.11 2.30
CA VAL A 110 3.24 15.88 3.50
C VAL A 110 2.72 17.18 4.09
N VAL A 111 3.58 18.19 4.26
CA VAL A 111 3.20 19.50 4.82
C VAL A 111 2.18 20.19 3.92
N LEU A 112 2.40 20.22 2.60
CA LEU A 112 1.44 20.83 1.68
C LEU A 112 0.10 20.08 1.70
N ARG A 113 0.13 18.74 1.75
CA ARG A 113 -1.11 17.96 1.87
C ARG A 113 -1.85 18.29 3.15
N GLN A 114 -1.19 18.42 4.29
CA GLN A 114 -1.85 18.81 5.54
C GLN A 114 -2.40 20.24 5.48
N LEU A 115 -1.60 21.21 5.02
CA LEU A 115 -2.02 22.61 4.94
C LEU A 115 -3.22 22.84 4.01
N PHE A 116 -3.32 22.07 2.91
CA PHE A 116 -4.36 22.26 1.90
C PHE A 116 -5.48 21.20 1.93
N HIS A 117 -5.34 20.09 2.66
CA HIS A 117 -6.39 19.06 2.79
C HIS A 117 -6.92 18.85 4.22
N ALA A 118 -6.42 19.55 5.24
CA ALA A 118 -6.93 19.41 6.61
C ALA A 118 -8.38 19.90 6.80
N ASP A 119 -8.87 20.84 5.98
CA ASP A 119 -10.21 21.42 6.17
C ASP A 119 -11.08 21.30 4.90
N ARG A 120 -11.80 20.18 4.76
CA ARG A 120 -12.81 19.96 3.71
C ARG A 120 -14.10 20.80 3.87
N VAL A 121 -14.08 21.92 4.58
CA VAL A 121 -15.31 22.67 4.92
C VAL A 121 -15.45 24.02 4.20
N HIS A 122 -14.42 24.57 3.56
CA HIS A 122 -14.59 25.84 2.84
C HIS A 122 -14.06 25.82 1.39
N SER A 123 -14.96 26.22 0.51
CA SER A 123 -14.88 26.39 -0.94
C SER A 123 -13.64 27.15 -1.43
N GLY A 124 -12.56 26.43 -1.72
CA GLY A 124 -11.37 27.02 -2.33
C GLY A 124 -10.15 26.10 -2.48
N THR A 125 -10.32 24.78 -2.53
CA THR A 125 -9.20 23.84 -2.61
C THR A 125 -8.54 23.88 -3.99
N LEU A 126 -7.22 24.13 -4.03
CA LEU A 126 -6.43 24.06 -5.26
C LEU A 126 -6.49 22.64 -5.86
N PRO A 127 -6.55 22.49 -7.20
CA PRO A 127 -6.46 21.18 -7.84
C PRO A 127 -5.19 20.43 -7.42
N VAL A 128 -5.28 19.10 -7.31
CA VAL A 128 -4.16 18.23 -6.86
C VAL A 128 -2.89 18.43 -7.69
N TRP A 129 -3.03 18.66 -9.01
CA TRP A 129 -1.87 18.93 -9.88
C TRP A 129 -1.18 20.26 -9.56
N VAL A 130 -1.92 21.27 -9.08
CA VAL A 130 -1.35 22.56 -8.65
C VAL A 130 -0.54 22.35 -7.36
N ILE A 131 -1.06 21.58 -6.41
CA ILE A 131 -0.33 21.22 -5.18
C ILE A 131 0.94 20.44 -5.53
N GLY A 132 0.86 19.51 -6.48
CA GLY A 132 2.03 18.78 -6.99
C GLY A 132 3.08 19.71 -7.63
N LEU A 133 2.65 20.70 -8.40
CA LEU A 133 3.57 21.69 -9.00
C LEU A 133 4.23 22.57 -7.92
N ILE A 134 3.46 23.04 -6.94
CA ILE A 134 3.99 23.80 -5.79
C ILE A 134 5.00 22.94 -5.03
N ALA A 135 4.69 21.66 -4.77
CA ALA A 135 5.58 20.73 -4.09
C ALA A 135 6.90 20.53 -4.84
N ALA A 136 6.83 20.36 -6.17
CA ALA A 136 8.02 20.21 -7.01
C ALA A 136 8.90 21.47 -6.97
N VAL A 137 8.31 22.67 -7.11
CA VAL A 137 9.04 23.94 -7.07
C VAL A 137 9.69 24.16 -5.69
N LEU A 138 8.94 23.97 -4.61
CA LEU A 138 9.45 24.11 -3.25
C LEU A 138 10.56 23.10 -2.95
N THR A 139 10.41 21.85 -3.39
CA THR A 139 11.42 20.82 -3.24
C THR A 139 12.70 21.20 -3.96
N LEU A 140 12.62 21.67 -5.21
CA LEU A 140 13.80 22.10 -5.97
C LEU A 140 14.48 23.32 -5.34
N ALA A 141 13.70 24.28 -4.82
CA ALA A 141 14.24 25.47 -4.16
C ALA A 141 14.95 25.12 -2.83
N LEU A 142 14.31 24.30 -1.99
CA LEU A 142 14.91 23.83 -0.74
C LEU A 142 16.11 22.92 -0.98
N SER A 143 16.05 22.09 -2.02
CA SER A 143 17.18 21.26 -2.44
C SER A 143 18.34 22.10 -2.94
N GLU A 144 18.11 23.19 -3.67
CA GLU A 144 19.18 24.09 -4.10
C GLU A 144 19.84 24.80 -2.91
N ALA A 145 19.04 25.27 -1.97
CA ALA A 145 19.50 25.88 -0.73
C ALA A 145 20.34 24.90 0.11
N SER A 146 19.81 23.69 0.32
CA SER A 146 20.47 22.62 1.06
C SER A 146 21.76 22.18 0.35
N PHE A 147 21.72 22.02 -0.96
CA PHE A 147 22.89 21.64 -1.75
C PHE A 147 24.02 22.68 -1.65
N ARG A 148 23.70 23.98 -1.77
CA ARG A 148 24.70 25.06 -1.76
C ARG A 148 25.25 25.34 -0.36
N TRP A 149 24.40 25.34 0.66
CA TRP A 149 24.77 25.83 2.00
C TRP A 149 25.04 24.73 3.02
N ILE A 150 24.61 23.50 2.77
CA ILE A 150 24.82 22.36 3.67
C ILE A 150 25.69 21.33 2.96
N GLU A 151 25.21 20.77 1.86
CA GLU A 151 25.88 19.63 1.22
C GLU A 151 27.27 20.01 0.66
N THR A 152 27.37 21.10 -0.11
CA THR A 152 28.64 21.53 -0.75
C THR A 152 29.74 21.86 0.27
N PRO A 153 29.49 22.61 1.36
CA PRO A 153 30.49 22.82 2.40
C PRO A 153 30.97 21.54 3.06
N PHE A 154 30.07 20.61 3.38
CA PHE A 154 30.44 19.34 4.00
C PHE A 154 31.25 18.44 3.06
N HIS A 155 30.93 18.40 1.75
CA HIS A 155 31.72 17.67 0.75
C HIS A 155 33.12 18.27 0.55
N ARG A 156 33.25 19.60 0.52
CA ARG A 156 34.53 20.27 0.22
C ARG A 156 35.45 20.40 1.42
N LEU A 157 34.91 20.65 2.61
CA LEU A 157 35.68 20.99 3.81
C LEU A 157 35.72 19.85 4.83
N GLY A 158 34.84 18.86 4.69
CA GLY A 158 34.64 17.79 5.66
C GLY A 158 34.06 18.30 6.99
N LEU A 159 33.68 17.38 7.88
CA LEU A 159 33.06 17.71 9.16
C LEU A 159 33.91 18.67 10.02
N ARG A 160 35.22 18.41 10.11
CA ARG A 160 36.16 19.23 10.89
C ARG A 160 36.34 20.64 10.30
N GLY A 161 36.35 20.77 8.97
CA GLY A 161 36.48 22.07 8.31
C GLY A 161 35.23 22.95 8.48
N VAL A 162 34.03 22.35 8.43
CA VAL A 162 32.77 23.06 8.69
C VAL A 162 32.69 23.54 10.15
N LEU A 163 33.07 22.69 11.11
CA LEU A 163 33.10 23.06 12.54
C LEU A 163 34.08 24.21 12.82
N ASN A 164 35.23 24.22 12.13
CA ASN A 164 36.20 25.32 12.24
C ASN A 164 35.70 26.63 11.60
N LEU A 165 34.90 26.56 10.51
CA LEU A 165 34.26 27.75 9.94
C LEU A 165 33.25 28.38 10.89
N LEU A 166 32.46 27.54 11.59
CA LEU A 166 31.49 27.99 12.60
C LEU A 166 32.18 28.68 13.79
N GLY A 167 33.41 28.27 14.14
CA GLY A 167 34.24 28.90 15.17
C GLY A 167 35.02 30.13 14.69
N SER A 168 35.12 30.37 13.39
CA SER A 168 35.88 31.50 12.85
C SER A 168 35.06 32.80 12.90
N ARG A 169 35.70 33.91 13.30
CA ARG A 169 35.06 35.24 13.45
C ARG A 169 34.65 35.89 12.11
N GLN A 170 34.98 35.27 10.97
CA GLN A 170 34.49 35.68 9.66
C GLN A 170 33.07 35.14 9.43
N ARG A 171 32.11 35.89 9.99
CA ARG A 171 30.68 35.65 9.84
C ARG A 171 30.27 35.72 8.36
N THR A 172 30.06 34.58 7.73
CA THR A 172 28.98 34.48 6.74
C THR A 172 27.79 33.89 7.47
N ALA A 173 26.65 34.60 7.50
CA ALA A 173 25.46 34.14 8.22
C ALA A 173 24.84 32.87 7.61
N ALA A 174 25.18 32.56 6.35
CA ALA A 174 24.60 31.48 5.57
C ALA A 174 24.79 30.06 6.16
N PRO A 175 26.00 29.59 6.56
CA PRO A 175 26.17 28.26 7.15
C PRO A 175 25.49 28.12 8.52
N ALA A 176 25.48 29.18 9.33
CA ALA A 176 24.82 29.16 10.64
C ALA A 176 23.28 29.15 10.50
N LEU A 177 22.73 29.93 9.57
CA LEU A 177 21.30 29.96 9.26
C LEU A 177 20.83 28.65 8.61
N ALA A 178 21.65 28.06 7.74
CA ALA A 178 21.35 26.78 7.10
C ALA A 178 21.43 25.61 8.10
N LEU A 179 22.41 25.62 9.02
CA LEU A 179 22.48 24.66 10.11
C LEU A 179 21.30 24.82 11.08
N ALA A 180 20.93 26.05 11.43
CA ALA A 180 19.76 26.33 12.26
C ALA A 180 18.45 25.93 11.58
N ALA A 181 18.30 26.18 10.27
CA ALA A 181 17.15 25.73 9.49
C ALA A 181 17.09 24.20 9.36
N ALA A 182 18.24 23.55 9.15
CA ALA A 182 18.33 22.09 9.12
C ALA A 182 18.03 21.48 10.49
N LEU A 183 18.51 22.07 11.59
CA LEU A 183 18.18 21.65 12.95
C LEU A 183 16.71 21.91 13.28
N ALA A 184 16.15 23.05 12.87
CA ALA A 184 14.74 23.36 13.07
C ALA A 184 13.85 22.38 12.29
N VAL A 185 14.20 22.05 11.05
CA VAL A 185 13.48 21.04 10.27
C VAL A 185 13.71 19.63 10.81
N ALA A 186 14.91 19.28 11.29
CA ALA A 186 15.16 17.99 11.92
C ALA A 186 14.44 17.86 13.28
N LEU A 187 14.33 18.94 14.05
CA LEU A 187 13.58 19.01 15.30
C LEU A 187 12.07 19.00 15.05
N PHE A 188 11.59 19.68 14.01
CA PHE A 188 10.18 19.69 13.63
C PHE A 188 9.74 18.37 12.98
N ALA A 189 10.56 17.81 12.10
CA ALA A 189 10.34 16.47 11.54
C ALA A 189 10.51 15.40 12.62
N GLY A 190 11.48 15.54 13.53
CA GLY A 190 11.70 14.64 14.65
C GLY A 190 10.60 14.70 15.71
N SER A 191 10.03 15.88 15.98
CA SER A 191 8.87 16.03 16.87
C SER A 191 7.60 15.54 16.19
N ALA A 192 7.41 15.79 14.89
CA ALA A 192 6.29 15.26 14.13
C ALA A 192 6.35 13.74 13.99
N LEU A 193 7.54 13.15 13.80
CA LEU A 193 7.75 11.69 13.75
C LEU A 193 7.66 11.04 15.15
N GLY A 194 8.14 11.73 16.18
CA GLY A 194 8.11 11.26 17.57
C GLY A 194 6.73 11.36 18.24
N THR A 195 5.86 12.21 17.72
CA THR A 195 4.46 12.36 18.17
C THR A 195 3.44 11.82 17.18
N SER A 196 3.85 11.42 15.97
CA SER A 196 2.98 10.69 15.05
C SER A 196 2.73 9.32 15.64
N PRO A 197 1.49 9.00 16.06
CA PRO A 197 1.20 7.69 16.56
C PRO A 197 1.54 6.66 15.47
N ALA A 198 2.18 5.55 15.88
CA ALA A 198 2.59 4.48 14.96
C ALA A 198 1.40 3.82 14.23
N LYS A 199 0.19 4.08 14.71
CA LYS A 199 -1.09 3.65 14.14
C LYS A 199 -2.02 4.85 14.05
N SER A 200 -2.86 4.88 13.03
CA SER A 200 -3.93 5.89 12.97
C SER A 200 -4.93 5.69 14.13
N GLN A 201 -5.64 6.73 14.55
CA GLN A 201 -6.69 6.59 15.58
C GLN A 201 -7.76 5.55 15.18
N LEU A 202 -8.07 5.47 13.89
CA LEU A 202 -8.98 4.45 13.35
C LEU A 202 -8.40 3.04 13.52
N GLU A 203 -7.12 2.85 13.21
CA GLU A 203 -6.46 1.56 13.33
C GLU A 203 -6.38 1.09 14.79
N GLU A 204 -6.10 1.98 15.74
CA GLU A 204 -6.13 1.65 17.17
C GLU A 204 -7.54 1.26 17.65
N GLN A 205 -8.58 1.96 17.19
CA GLN A 205 -9.97 1.60 17.47
C GLN A 205 -10.33 0.23 16.89
N LEU A 206 -9.90 -0.06 15.65
CA LEU A 206 -10.12 -1.35 15.03
C LEU A 206 -9.37 -2.47 15.77
N ASP A 207 -8.15 -2.26 16.23
CA ASP A 207 -7.42 -3.25 17.02
C ASP A 207 -8.13 -3.57 18.34
N GLN A 208 -8.65 -2.55 19.03
CA GLN A 208 -9.46 -2.75 20.24
C GLN A 208 -10.71 -3.59 19.94
N LEU A 209 -11.42 -3.27 18.85
CA LEU A 209 -12.54 -4.07 18.37
C LEU A 209 -12.12 -5.50 18.01
N ALA A 210 -10.96 -5.71 17.39
CA ALA A 210 -10.45 -7.03 17.02
C ALA A 210 -10.19 -7.89 18.27
N GLN A 211 -9.61 -7.30 19.32
CA GLN A 211 -9.39 -8.00 20.59
C GLN A 211 -10.73 -8.39 21.26
N MET A 212 -11.70 -7.48 21.29
CA MET A 212 -13.04 -7.77 21.80
C MET A 212 -13.73 -8.87 20.98
N GLN A 213 -13.61 -8.83 19.65
CA GLN A 213 -14.15 -9.87 18.77
C GLN A 213 -13.48 -11.22 18.98
N LYS A 214 -12.16 -11.29 19.13
CA LYS A 214 -11.45 -12.56 19.43
C LYS A 214 -11.94 -13.17 20.75
N ALA A 215 -12.16 -12.35 21.78
CA ALA A 215 -12.71 -12.82 23.06
C ALA A 215 -14.15 -13.34 22.90
N ASN A 216 -15.02 -12.61 22.19
CA ASN A 216 -16.40 -13.01 21.92
C ASN A 216 -16.48 -14.26 21.04
N ALA A 217 -15.63 -14.36 20.02
CA ALA A 217 -15.52 -15.51 19.14
C ALA A 217 -15.14 -16.76 19.93
N ALA A 218 -14.13 -16.67 20.81
CA ALA A 218 -13.74 -17.78 21.68
C ALA A 218 -14.91 -18.24 22.57
N ALA A 219 -15.70 -17.31 23.12
CA ALA A 219 -16.89 -17.66 23.89
C ALA A 219 -17.96 -18.35 23.02
N LEU A 220 -18.19 -17.86 21.80
CA LEU A 220 -19.22 -18.39 20.89
C LEU A 220 -18.85 -19.72 20.22
N ARG A 221 -17.57 -20.12 20.20
CA ARG A 221 -17.13 -21.44 19.70
C ARG A 221 -17.72 -22.60 20.49
N HIS A 222 -18.01 -22.38 21.77
CA HIS A 222 -18.53 -23.39 22.68
C HIS A 222 -19.94 -23.06 23.20
N ALA A 223 -20.52 -21.94 22.79
CA ALA A 223 -21.85 -21.54 23.22
C ALA A 223 -22.94 -22.30 22.44
N PRO A 224 -23.98 -22.82 23.11
CA PRO A 224 -25.19 -23.27 22.44
C PRO A 224 -25.81 -22.10 21.65
N PRO A 225 -26.48 -22.36 20.50
CA PRO A 225 -27.18 -21.30 19.78
C PRO A 225 -28.21 -20.65 20.72
N PRO A 226 -28.33 -19.30 20.71
CA PRO A 226 -29.32 -18.62 21.53
C PRO A 226 -30.74 -19.10 21.18
N PRO A 227 -31.70 -18.99 22.13
CA PRO A 227 -33.10 -19.30 21.86
C PRO A 227 -33.56 -18.56 20.60
N PRO A 228 -34.32 -19.20 19.69
CA PRO A 228 -34.76 -18.57 18.46
C PRO A 228 -35.50 -17.26 18.76
N ALA A 229 -34.99 -16.14 18.24
CA ALA A 229 -35.84 -15.00 17.97
C ALA A 229 -36.92 -15.46 16.96
N ALA A 230 -38.13 -14.93 17.07
CA ALA A 230 -39.22 -15.31 16.17
C ALA A 230 -38.74 -15.26 14.71
N PRO A 231 -38.83 -16.36 13.94
CA PRO A 231 -38.21 -16.45 12.63
C PRO A 231 -38.83 -15.41 11.71
N VAL A 232 -37.99 -14.51 11.19
CA VAL A 232 -38.30 -13.83 9.93
C VAL A 232 -38.16 -14.91 8.86
N PRO A 233 -39.21 -15.29 8.12
CA PRO A 233 -39.20 -16.48 7.25
C PRO A 233 -38.12 -16.50 6.14
N THR A 234 -37.38 -15.40 5.98
CA THR A 234 -36.44 -15.15 4.90
C THR A 234 -35.00 -14.91 5.36
N LEU A 235 -34.70 -14.98 6.67
CA LEU A 235 -33.36 -14.74 7.21
C LEU A 235 -32.96 -15.83 8.22
N PRO A 236 -31.68 -16.20 8.28
CA PRO A 236 -31.22 -17.16 9.28
C PRO A 236 -31.09 -16.52 10.67
N LEU A 237 -31.14 -17.35 11.71
CA LEU A 237 -30.83 -16.92 13.07
C LEU A 237 -29.33 -16.63 13.19
N GLY A 238 -28.92 -15.70 14.06
CA GLY A 238 -27.51 -15.39 14.25
C GLY A 238 -26.67 -16.61 14.64
N GLY A 239 -27.23 -17.52 15.46
CA GLY A 239 -26.60 -18.81 15.81
C GLY A 239 -26.28 -19.74 14.63
N GLU A 240 -26.83 -19.48 13.43
CA GLU A 240 -26.57 -20.25 12.21
C GLU A 240 -25.52 -19.62 11.29
N ILE A 241 -24.95 -18.47 11.68
CA ILE A 241 -24.06 -17.67 10.83
C ILE A 241 -22.65 -17.62 11.40
N THR A 242 -21.67 -17.95 10.56
CA THR A 242 -20.23 -17.73 10.76
C THR A 242 -19.76 -16.63 9.81
N GLY A 243 -19.31 -15.49 10.35
CA GLY A 243 -18.68 -14.41 9.60
C GLY A 243 -17.17 -14.42 9.78
N ILE A 244 -16.43 -14.41 8.68
CA ILE A 244 -14.97 -14.28 8.69
C ILE A 244 -14.60 -13.16 7.73
N GLY A 245 -13.79 -12.21 8.16
CA GLY A 245 -13.50 -11.06 7.31
C GLY A 245 -12.33 -10.19 7.74
N ASP A 246 -12.20 -9.07 7.04
CA ASP A 246 -11.17 -8.07 7.21
C ASP A 246 -11.63 -6.87 8.06
N SER A 247 -10.91 -5.76 7.96
CA SER A 247 -11.16 -4.53 8.72
C SER A 247 -12.55 -3.93 8.46
N VAL A 248 -13.16 -4.14 7.29
CA VAL A 248 -14.48 -3.59 6.96
C VAL A 248 -15.59 -4.38 7.66
N MET A 249 -15.45 -5.71 7.73
CA MET A 249 -16.32 -6.55 8.56
C MET A 249 -16.15 -6.21 10.04
N LEU A 250 -14.90 -6.00 10.47
CA LEU A 250 -14.57 -5.66 11.86
C LEU A 250 -15.19 -4.32 12.28
N ALA A 251 -15.06 -3.28 11.46
CA ALA A 251 -15.69 -1.98 11.66
C ALA A 251 -17.23 -2.10 11.79
N SER A 252 -17.82 -3.08 11.12
CA SER A 252 -19.27 -3.33 11.09
C SER A 252 -19.72 -4.40 12.08
N SER A 253 -18.83 -4.95 12.89
CA SER A 253 -19.10 -6.13 13.72
C SER A 253 -20.21 -5.90 14.76
N MET A 254 -20.28 -4.71 15.37
CA MET A 254 -21.38 -4.36 16.28
C MET A 254 -22.73 -4.29 15.57
N ALA A 255 -22.78 -3.71 14.36
CA ALA A 255 -24.00 -3.65 13.57
C ALA A 255 -24.48 -5.06 13.15
N LEU A 256 -23.54 -5.94 12.80
CA LEU A 256 -23.82 -7.34 12.51
C LEU A 256 -24.36 -8.09 13.73
N THR A 257 -23.71 -7.98 14.89
CA THR A 257 -24.17 -8.63 16.13
C THR A 257 -25.54 -8.12 16.58
N ASN A 258 -25.81 -6.83 16.40
CA ASN A 258 -27.14 -6.25 16.69
C ASN A 258 -28.22 -6.79 15.74
N ARG A 259 -27.90 -6.95 14.45
CA ARG A 259 -28.83 -7.48 13.44
C ARG A 259 -29.02 -8.99 13.57
N PHE A 260 -27.97 -9.72 13.92
CA PHE A 260 -27.94 -11.17 14.04
C PHE A 260 -27.39 -11.61 15.40
N PRO A 261 -28.18 -11.50 16.48
CA PRO A 261 -27.75 -11.91 17.81
C PRO A 261 -27.26 -13.36 17.82
N GLY A 262 -26.04 -13.57 18.31
CA GLY A 262 -25.38 -14.89 18.36
C GLY A 262 -24.55 -15.25 17.12
N MET A 263 -24.46 -14.38 16.10
CA MET A 263 -23.52 -14.55 14.97
C MET A 263 -22.08 -14.68 15.47
N TYR A 264 -21.37 -15.71 14.99
CA TYR A 264 -19.95 -15.85 15.20
C TYR A 264 -19.24 -14.90 14.23
N ILE A 265 -18.35 -14.05 14.71
CA ILE A 265 -17.58 -13.12 13.87
C ILE A 265 -16.10 -13.24 14.23
N ASP A 266 -15.26 -13.53 13.24
CA ASP A 266 -13.81 -13.46 13.34
C ASP A 266 -13.31 -12.51 12.25
N ALA A 267 -13.01 -11.27 12.64
CA ALA A 267 -12.55 -10.23 11.73
C ALA A 267 -11.34 -9.49 12.31
N GLU A 268 -10.42 -9.08 11.44
CA GLU A 268 -9.14 -8.50 11.86
C GLU A 268 -8.62 -7.45 10.88
N VAL A 269 -7.92 -6.46 11.42
CA VAL A 269 -7.25 -5.41 10.65
C VAL A 269 -6.28 -6.01 9.65
N SER A 270 -6.26 -5.48 8.42
CA SER A 270 -5.36 -5.90 7.35
C SER A 270 -5.45 -7.38 6.96
N ARG A 271 -6.52 -8.09 7.35
CA ARG A 271 -6.68 -9.50 6.97
C ARG A 271 -6.92 -9.63 5.47
N HIS A 272 -6.06 -10.42 4.84
CA HIS A 272 -6.23 -10.89 3.47
C HIS A 272 -6.81 -12.32 3.48
N TYR A 273 -7.27 -12.85 2.33
CA TYR A 273 -7.75 -14.23 2.18
C TYR A 273 -6.78 -15.27 2.76
N THR A 274 -5.46 -15.05 2.59
CA THR A 274 -4.40 -15.90 3.15
C THR A 274 -4.42 -15.99 4.67
N GLY A 275 -4.83 -14.93 5.36
CA GLY A 275 -5.00 -14.95 6.82
C GLY A 275 -6.32 -15.58 7.25
N GLY A 276 -7.30 -15.68 6.34
CA GLY A 276 -8.60 -16.31 6.58
C GLY A 276 -8.57 -17.83 6.43
N GLU A 277 -7.81 -18.37 5.48
CA GLU A 277 -7.69 -19.82 5.21
C GLU A 277 -7.44 -20.64 6.50
N PRO A 278 -6.42 -20.35 7.34
CA PRO A 278 -6.19 -21.14 8.55
C PRO A 278 -7.35 -21.09 9.56
N ILE A 279 -8.13 -20.01 9.59
CA ILE A 279 -9.28 -19.88 10.48
C ILE A 279 -10.42 -20.77 9.97
N ILE A 280 -10.66 -20.75 8.66
CA ILE A 280 -11.66 -21.56 7.99
C ILE A 280 -11.33 -23.04 8.17
N GLU A 281 -10.08 -23.44 7.90
CA GLU A 281 -9.58 -24.80 8.07
C GLU A 281 -9.81 -25.29 9.51
N ASN A 282 -9.42 -24.50 10.51
CA ASN A 282 -9.58 -24.86 11.92
C ASN A 282 -11.07 -25.01 12.33
N LEU A 283 -11.94 -24.10 11.88
CA LEU A 283 -13.37 -24.17 12.16
C LEU A 283 -14.03 -25.36 11.44
N ALA A 284 -13.61 -25.65 10.20
CA ALA A 284 -14.10 -26.80 9.43
C ALA A 284 -13.69 -28.12 10.10
N ALA A 285 -12.41 -28.27 10.45
CA ALA A 285 -11.87 -29.44 11.14
C ALA A 285 -12.55 -29.69 12.49
N ALA A 286 -12.88 -28.62 13.22
CA ALA A 286 -13.60 -28.70 14.49
C ALA A 286 -15.13 -28.87 14.33
N ARG A 287 -15.67 -28.90 13.11
CA ARG A 287 -17.12 -28.88 12.80
C ARG A 287 -17.86 -27.71 13.45
N GLN A 288 -17.21 -26.56 13.50
CA GLN A 288 -17.71 -25.31 14.07
C GLN A 288 -18.16 -24.30 13.00
N LEU A 289 -17.91 -24.56 11.71
CA LEU A 289 -18.54 -23.80 10.63
C LEU A 289 -20.05 -23.99 10.68
N ARG A 290 -20.80 -22.88 10.72
CA ARG A 290 -22.26 -22.90 10.76
C ARG A 290 -22.84 -22.94 9.35
N LYS A 291 -24.15 -23.18 9.23
CA LYS A 291 -24.85 -23.39 7.95
C LYS A 291 -24.62 -22.26 6.94
N PHE A 292 -24.55 -21.02 7.41
CA PHE A 292 -24.29 -19.84 6.58
C PHE A 292 -22.90 -19.27 6.90
N VAL A 293 -22.04 -19.18 5.87
CA VAL A 293 -20.68 -18.65 6.01
C VAL A 293 -20.55 -17.36 5.22
N VAL A 294 -20.32 -16.23 5.90
CA VAL A 294 -20.17 -14.91 5.30
C VAL A 294 -18.68 -14.58 5.23
N LEU A 295 -18.16 -14.34 4.02
CA LEU A 295 -16.75 -13.99 3.79
C LEU A 295 -16.64 -12.52 3.39
N GLY A 296 -16.12 -11.69 4.30
CA GLY A 296 -15.90 -10.26 4.11
C GLY A 296 -14.43 -9.94 3.87
N PHE A 297 -13.94 -10.28 2.68
CA PHE A 297 -12.55 -10.06 2.26
C PHE A 297 -12.50 -9.21 0.99
N GLY A 298 -11.28 -8.86 0.59
CA GLY A 298 -11.01 -8.18 -0.69
C GLY A 298 -10.61 -6.71 -0.52
N THR A 299 -10.71 -6.16 0.69
CA THR A 299 -10.22 -4.80 0.99
C THR A 299 -8.68 -4.75 0.95
N ASN A 300 -8.02 -5.85 1.33
CA ASN A 300 -6.56 -5.96 1.38
C ASN A 300 -5.98 -6.70 0.16
N GLY A 301 -6.70 -6.70 -0.96
CA GLY A 301 -6.29 -7.35 -2.22
C GLY A 301 -7.19 -8.51 -2.63
N GLN A 302 -7.15 -8.81 -3.93
CA GLN A 302 -7.85 -9.94 -4.54
C GLN A 302 -7.26 -11.28 -4.06
N ALA A 303 -8.10 -12.32 -4.05
CA ALA A 303 -7.63 -13.67 -3.78
C ALA A 303 -6.63 -14.10 -4.87
N PHE A 304 -5.62 -14.87 -4.47
CA PHE A 304 -4.68 -15.48 -5.41
C PHE A 304 -5.34 -16.57 -6.26
N ASP A 305 -4.66 -16.98 -7.33
CA ASP A 305 -5.15 -18.02 -8.22
C ASP A 305 -5.48 -19.31 -7.46
N GLY A 306 -6.69 -19.84 -7.70
CA GLY A 306 -7.23 -21.03 -7.04
C GLY A 306 -7.52 -20.89 -5.54
N GLN A 307 -7.31 -19.72 -4.94
CA GLN A 307 -7.49 -19.53 -3.49
C GLN A 307 -8.96 -19.59 -3.08
N LEU A 308 -9.86 -18.99 -3.87
CA LEU A 308 -11.30 -19.11 -3.60
C LEU A 308 -11.77 -20.57 -3.71
N ASP A 309 -11.25 -21.33 -4.67
CA ASP A 309 -11.62 -22.75 -4.84
C ASP A 309 -11.19 -23.57 -3.61
N ARG A 310 -9.98 -23.33 -3.08
CA ARG A 310 -9.50 -23.96 -1.84
C ARG A 310 -10.38 -23.61 -0.64
N ILE A 311 -10.64 -22.32 -0.43
CA ILE A 311 -11.50 -21.85 0.67
C ILE A 311 -12.89 -22.50 0.60
N LEU A 312 -13.50 -22.56 -0.58
CA LEU A 312 -14.80 -23.19 -0.76
C LEU A 312 -14.74 -24.71 -0.54
N GLY A 313 -13.65 -25.35 -0.95
CA GLY A 313 -13.40 -26.77 -0.69
C GLY A 313 -13.29 -27.09 0.81
N GLU A 314 -12.58 -26.24 1.57
CA GLU A 314 -12.45 -26.35 3.03
C GLU A 314 -13.78 -26.13 3.76
N ILE A 315 -14.57 -25.14 3.32
CA ILE A 315 -15.91 -24.91 3.85
C ILE A 315 -16.83 -26.11 3.54
N GLY A 316 -16.75 -26.63 2.32
CA GLY A 316 -17.51 -27.80 1.89
C GLY A 316 -18.94 -27.49 1.42
N PRO A 317 -19.58 -28.44 0.71
CA PRO A 317 -20.84 -28.23 0.01
C PRO A 317 -22.08 -28.12 0.92
N GLY A 318 -21.96 -28.49 2.20
CA GLY A 318 -23.06 -28.43 3.18
C GLY A 318 -23.42 -27.02 3.65
N HIS A 319 -22.65 -26.02 3.25
CA HIS A 319 -22.79 -24.63 3.69
C HIS A 319 -23.26 -23.73 2.55
N GLN A 320 -24.02 -22.69 2.90
CA GLN A 320 -24.34 -21.59 2.00
C GLN A 320 -23.35 -20.45 2.23
N ILE A 321 -22.68 -20.00 1.17
CA ILE A 321 -21.55 -19.07 1.25
C ILE A 321 -21.98 -17.71 0.72
N VAL A 322 -21.69 -16.66 1.48
CA VAL A 322 -22.00 -15.27 1.11
C VAL A 322 -20.71 -14.49 0.88
N LEU A 323 -20.45 -14.26 -0.41
CA LEU A 323 -19.49 -13.38 -1.07
C LEU A 323 -19.71 -11.89 -0.81
N LEU A 324 -18.97 -11.19 0.06
CA LEU A 324 -19.03 -9.73 -0.03
C LEU A 324 -18.36 -9.21 -1.29
N VAL A 325 -18.99 -8.24 -1.93
CA VAL A 325 -18.38 -7.45 -3.01
C VAL A 325 -17.66 -6.25 -2.36
N PRO A 326 -16.32 -6.26 -2.25
CA PRO A 326 -15.57 -5.20 -1.57
C PRO A 326 -15.63 -3.87 -2.34
N TYR A 327 -15.39 -2.76 -1.64
CA TYR A 327 -15.38 -1.42 -2.24
C TYR A 327 -14.32 -0.52 -1.60
N GLY A 328 -13.73 0.30 -2.45
CA GLY A 328 -12.78 1.32 -2.05
C GLY A 328 -11.97 1.82 -3.24
N PRO A 329 -11.48 3.06 -3.21
CA PRO A 329 -10.66 3.64 -4.28
C PRO A 329 -9.18 3.19 -4.22
N VAL A 330 -8.87 2.15 -3.44
CA VAL A 330 -7.52 1.63 -3.23
C VAL A 330 -7.22 0.53 -4.24
N ASP A 331 -6.00 0.55 -4.77
CA ASP A 331 -5.53 -0.45 -5.73
C ASP A 331 -5.70 -1.88 -5.19
N GLY A 332 -6.21 -2.79 -6.04
CA GLY A 332 -6.53 -4.17 -5.67
C GLY A 332 -7.99 -4.41 -5.31
N ILE A 333 -8.68 -3.43 -4.68
CA ILE A 333 -10.10 -3.59 -4.30
C ILE A 333 -11.01 -3.72 -5.53
N PRO A 334 -10.89 -2.88 -6.58
CA PRO A 334 -11.57 -3.07 -7.87
C PRO A 334 -11.40 -4.47 -8.47
N GLN A 335 -10.19 -5.02 -8.40
CA GLN A 335 -9.85 -6.35 -8.91
C GLN A 335 -10.55 -7.44 -8.08
N ALA A 336 -10.50 -7.33 -6.75
CA ALA A 336 -11.19 -8.23 -5.83
C ALA A 336 -12.71 -8.22 -6.05
N ALA A 337 -13.32 -7.03 -6.24
CA ALA A 337 -14.72 -6.88 -6.53
C ALA A 337 -15.14 -7.59 -7.84
N ARG A 338 -14.38 -7.41 -8.92
CA ARG A 338 -14.61 -8.14 -10.18
C ARG A 338 -14.46 -9.65 -9.99
N GLN A 339 -13.46 -10.08 -9.23
CA GLN A 339 -13.20 -11.49 -8.98
C GLN A 339 -14.41 -12.17 -8.33
N VAL A 340 -14.95 -11.61 -7.24
CA VAL A 340 -16.12 -12.21 -6.56
C VAL A 340 -17.40 -12.14 -7.40
N LEU A 341 -17.62 -11.04 -8.14
CA LEU A 341 -18.76 -10.88 -9.05
C LEU A 341 -18.76 -11.95 -10.17
N GLN A 342 -17.58 -12.33 -10.67
CA GLN A 342 -17.44 -13.37 -11.68
C GLN A 342 -17.48 -14.78 -11.09
N TYR A 343 -17.00 -14.94 -9.86
CA TYR A 343 -16.85 -16.25 -9.23
C TYR A 343 -18.17 -16.83 -8.71
N ALA A 344 -18.98 -16.02 -8.00
CA ALA A 344 -20.21 -16.50 -7.37
C ALA A 344 -21.24 -17.09 -8.35
N PRO A 345 -21.50 -16.52 -9.55
CA PRO A 345 -22.45 -17.08 -10.50
C PRO A 345 -22.13 -18.52 -10.94
N ARG A 346 -20.85 -18.93 -10.91
CA ARG A 346 -20.40 -20.27 -11.35
C ARG A 346 -20.55 -21.35 -10.26
N HIS A 347 -20.91 -20.98 -9.04
CA HIS A 347 -20.91 -21.89 -7.88
C HIS A 347 -22.29 -21.92 -7.22
N PRO A 348 -23.04 -23.03 -7.22
CA PRO A 348 -24.46 -23.07 -6.87
C PRO A 348 -24.78 -22.59 -5.45
N ASN A 349 -23.92 -22.89 -4.48
CA ASN A 349 -24.09 -22.53 -3.07
C ASN A 349 -23.43 -21.19 -2.66
N VAL A 350 -23.05 -20.37 -3.64
CA VAL A 350 -22.40 -19.06 -3.40
C VAL A 350 -23.32 -17.92 -3.84
N TYR A 351 -23.47 -16.93 -2.96
CA TYR A 351 -24.32 -15.75 -3.13
C TYR A 351 -23.51 -14.49 -2.88
N LEU A 352 -24.00 -13.34 -3.36
CA LEU A 352 -23.30 -12.06 -3.24
C LEU A 352 -23.99 -11.15 -2.22
N ALA A 353 -23.20 -10.49 -1.38
CA ALA A 353 -23.61 -9.38 -0.53
C ALA A 353 -23.14 -8.06 -1.19
N PRO A 354 -24.05 -7.16 -1.59
CA PRO A 354 -23.75 -6.00 -2.43
C PRO A 354 -23.17 -4.82 -1.65
N TRP A 355 -22.11 -5.06 -0.87
CA TRP A 355 -21.45 -3.99 -0.12
C TRP A 355 -20.94 -2.88 -1.05
N CYS A 356 -20.38 -3.24 -2.20
CA CYS A 356 -19.90 -2.23 -3.15
C CYS A 356 -20.96 -1.26 -3.64
N GLN A 357 -22.14 -1.73 -4.05
CA GLN A 357 -23.24 -0.85 -4.47
C GLN A 357 -23.70 0.06 -3.32
N ALA A 358 -23.82 -0.49 -2.12
CA ALA A 358 -24.23 0.27 -0.94
C ALA A 358 -23.21 1.36 -0.60
N ALA A 359 -21.92 1.03 -0.58
CA ALA A 359 -20.84 1.95 -0.27
C ALA A 359 -20.66 3.02 -1.36
N ALA A 360 -20.71 2.65 -2.65
CA ALA A 360 -20.58 3.59 -3.75
C ALA A 360 -21.70 4.63 -3.81
N SER A 361 -22.92 4.25 -3.42
CA SER A 361 -24.07 5.18 -3.34
C SER A 361 -24.07 6.04 -2.08
N HIS A 362 -23.22 5.74 -1.10
CA HIS A 362 -23.17 6.40 0.20
C HIS A 362 -21.73 6.71 0.66
N GLN A 363 -20.90 7.23 -0.25
CA GLN A 363 -19.49 7.53 0.02
C GLN A 363 -19.28 8.46 1.23
N GLN A 364 -20.25 9.32 1.55
CA GLN A 364 -20.25 10.20 2.71
C GLN A 364 -20.29 9.46 4.07
N LEU A 365 -20.63 8.17 4.07
CA LEU A 365 -20.67 7.32 5.26
C LEU A 365 -19.40 6.46 5.41
N LEU A 366 -18.39 6.70 4.56
CA LEU A 366 -17.08 6.07 4.61
C LEU A 366 -16.04 7.06 5.13
N GLY A 367 -15.02 6.51 5.79
CA GLY A 367 -13.87 7.23 6.32
C GLY A 367 -13.16 8.09 5.27
N ALA A 368 -12.22 8.92 5.73
CA ALA A 368 -11.41 9.73 4.84
C ALA A 368 -10.60 8.90 3.83
N ASP A 369 -10.37 7.61 4.13
CA ASP A 369 -9.76 6.62 3.26
C ASP A 369 -10.68 6.12 2.12
N GLY A 370 -11.98 6.41 2.19
CA GLY A 370 -12.98 5.95 1.23
C GLY A 370 -13.25 4.44 1.28
N VAL A 371 -12.87 3.76 2.37
CA VAL A 371 -12.94 2.31 2.52
C VAL A 371 -13.76 1.91 3.75
N HIS A 372 -13.43 2.46 4.92
CA HIS A 372 -14.00 1.96 6.18
C HIS A 372 -15.34 2.65 6.49
N PRO A 373 -16.42 1.90 6.74
CA PRO A 373 -17.67 2.50 7.21
C PRO A 373 -17.53 3.01 8.64
N PHE A 374 -18.21 4.11 8.94
CA PHE A 374 -18.37 4.60 10.32
C PHE A 374 -19.82 5.00 10.58
N GLY A 375 -20.22 5.01 11.86
CA GLY A 375 -21.55 5.44 12.28
C GLY A 375 -22.66 4.75 11.47
N PRO A 376 -23.54 5.51 10.77
CA PRO A 376 -24.59 4.94 9.92
C PRO A 376 -24.10 3.97 8.82
N GLY A 377 -22.87 4.15 8.31
CA GLY A 377 -22.29 3.29 7.27
C GLY A 377 -22.11 1.84 7.72
N THR A 378 -21.90 1.60 9.02
CA THR A 378 -21.76 0.23 9.56
C THR A 378 -23.06 -0.57 9.42
N PHE A 379 -24.22 0.10 9.47
CA PHE A 379 -25.52 -0.54 9.24
C PHE A 379 -25.76 -0.86 7.76
N LEU A 380 -25.23 -0.05 6.83
CA LEU A 380 -25.28 -0.37 5.40
C LEU A 380 -24.52 -1.67 5.08
N TYR A 381 -23.38 -1.89 5.74
CA TYR A 381 -22.65 -3.15 5.61
C TYR A 381 -23.50 -4.33 6.13
N ALA A 382 -24.15 -4.18 7.28
CA ALA A 382 -25.07 -5.20 7.81
C ALA A 382 -26.29 -5.44 6.90
N ASP A 383 -26.78 -4.42 6.21
CA ASP A 383 -27.84 -4.56 5.21
C ASP A 383 -27.38 -5.31 3.96
N ALA A 384 -26.16 -5.06 3.47
CA ALA A 384 -25.58 -5.85 2.39
C ALA A 384 -25.44 -7.33 2.76
N VAL A 385 -24.96 -7.64 3.98
CA VAL A 385 -24.92 -9.01 4.51
C VAL A 385 -26.32 -9.61 4.61
N THR A 386 -27.30 -8.84 5.07
CA THR A 386 -28.71 -9.27 5.14
C THR A 386 -29.26 -9.66 3.77
N GLN A 387 -28.93 -8.90 2.71
CA GLN A 387 -29.34 -9.22 1.35
C GLN A 387 -28.68 -10.50 0.84
N GLY A 388 -27.38 -10.69 1.09
CA GLY A 388 -26.68 -11.93 0.73
C GLY A 388 -27.25 -13.16 1.45
N LEU A 389 -27.52 -13.06 2.75
CA LEU A 389 -28.14 -14.14 3.53
C LEU A 389 -29.57 -14.46 3.09
N ARG A 390 -30.36 -13.46 2.70
CA ARG A 390 -31.70 -13.68 2.14
C ARG A 390 -31.66 -14.50 0.85
N GLN A 391 -30.70 -14.20 -0.03
CA GLN A 391 -30.48 -15.01 -1.24
C GLN A 391 -30.10 -16.45 -0.87
N ALA A 392 -29.19 -16.62 0.09
CA ALA A 392 -28.76 -17.92 0.57
C ALA A 392 -29.88 -18.78 1.19
N VAL A 393 -30.80 -18.16 1.96
CA VAL A 393 -31.95 -18.85 2.54
C VAL A 393 -32.97 -19.25 1.46
N THR A 394 -33.22 -18.36 0.51
CA THR A 394 -34.29 -18.54 -0.49
C THR A 394 -33.84 -19.29 -1.75
N GLY A 395 -32.53 -19.43 -1.96
CA GLY A 395 -31.95 -19.93 -3.20
C GLY A 395 -32.12 -18.97 -4.40
N LYS A 396 -32.70 -17.78 -4.20
CA LYS A 396 -32.97 -16.81 -5.27
C LYS A 396 -31.83 -15.81 -5.34
N ARG A 397 -31.07 -15.86 -6.43
CA ARG A 397 -29.94 -14.94 -6.69
C ARG A 397 -30.44 -13.59 -7.18
N ASP A 398 -29.82 -12.54 -6.70
CA ASP A 398 -29.96 -11.21 -7.28
C ASP A 398 -28.89 -11.00 -8.36
N LEU A 399 -29.33 -10.99 -9.62
CA LEU A 399 -28.45 -10.80 -10.77
C LEU A 399 -28.14 -9.32 -11.05
N SER A 400 -28.77 -8.39 -10.33
CA SER A 400 -28.52 -6.96 -10.46
C SER A 400 -27.33 -6.49 -9.62
N ILE A 401 -26.76 -7.37 -8.79
CA ILE A 401 -25.58 -7.06 -7.98
C ILE A 401 -24.39 -6.78 -8.92
N SER A 402 -23.89 -5.56 -8.81
CA SER A 402 -22.78 -5.03 -9.57
C SER A 402 -21.85 -4.24 -8.65
N CYS A 403 -20.84 -3.60 -9.21
CA CYS A 403 -19.99 -2.67 -8.50
C CYS A 403 -19.64 -1.56 -9.51
N PRO A 404 -19.95 -0.29 -9.21
CA PRO A 404 -19.52 0.82 -10.06
C PRO A 404 -18.02 1.02 -9.83
N ILE A 405 -17.23 0.29 -10.62
CA ILE A 405 -15.78 0.25 -10.54
C ILE A 405 -15.15 1.24 -11.51
#